data_AF-A0A2E3IJD8-F1
#
_entry.id   AF-A0A2E3IJD8-F1
#
_cell.length_a   1.000
_cell.length_b   1.000
_cell.length_c   1.000
_cell.angle_alpha   90.00
_cell.angle_beta   90.00
_cell.angle_gamma   90.00
#
_symmetry.space_group_name_H-M   'P 1'
#
loop_
_entity.id
_entity.type
_entity.pdbx_description
1 polymer ?
#
loop_
_entity_poly.entity_id
_entity_poly.type
_entity_poly.pdbx_seq_one_letter_code
_entity_poly.pdbx_strand_id
1 'polypeptide(L)' 'MDLLWGDMRNRAEKIAEEEPGLRALLKEVILDQGSLSAALGVRLARKLARQDSPLENLVPLLAGLLKENPVLVERASDDL' A
#
# COMPACT_ATOMS: atom_id res chain seq x y z
N MET A 1 -8.28 -5.62 11.26
CA MET A 1 -7.53 -5.28 10.03
C MET A 1 -8.34 -5.53 8.76
N ASP A 2 -8.97 -6.69 8.58
CA ASP A 2 -9.65 -7.01 7.31
C ASP A 2 -10.81 -6.06 6.95
N LEU A 3 -11.58 -5.60 7.94
CA LEU A 3 -12.63 -4.58 7.72
C LEU A 3 -12.05 -3.25 7.25
N LEU A 4 -11.01 -2.75 7.92
CA LEU A 4 -10.31 -1.52 7.54
C LEU A 4 -9.77 -1.61 6.10
N TRP A 5 -9.12 -2.74 5.78
CA TRP A 5 -8.60 -2.97 4.44
C TRP A 5 -9.70 -3.00 3.38
N GLY A 6 -10.81 -3.69 3.65
CA GLY A 6 -11.99 -3.69 2.78
C GLY A 6 -12.54 -2.29 2.55
N ASP A 7 -12.69 -1.49 3.60
CA ASP A 7 -13.17 -0.12 3.50
C ASP A 7 -12.22 0.78 2.69
N MET A 8 -10.91 0.62 2.88
CA MET A 8 -9.90 1.33 2.08
C MET A 8 -9.99 0.98 0.60
N ARG A 9 -10.14 -0.30 0.26
CA ARG A 9 -10.31 -0.75 -1.13
C ARG A 9 -11.58 -0.18 -1.76
N ASN A 10 -12.71 -0.27 -1.06
CA ASN A 10 -14.00 0.27 -1.53
C ASN A 10 -13.92 1.78 -1.79
N ARG A 11 -13.23 2.54 -0.92
CA ARG A 11 -13.00 3.98 -1.13
C ARG A 11 -12.07 4.25 -2.31
N ALA A 12 -11.01 3.46 -2.46
CA ALA A 12 -10.09 3.59 -3.58
C ALA A 12 -10.76 3.31 -4.94
N GLU A 13 -11.70 2.36 -5.00
CA GLU A 13 -12.50 2.10 -6.20
C GLU A 13 -13.34 3.32 -6.57
N LYS A 14 -14.11 3.86 -5.62
CA LYS A 14 -14.92 5.08 -5.83
C LYS A 14 -14.08 6.26 -6.30
N ILE A 15 -12.95 6.53 -5.64
CA ILE A 15 -12.06 7.63 -6.02
C ILE A 15 -11.47 7.39 -7.42
N ALA A 16 -11.15 6.15 -7.79
CA ALA A 16 -10.63 5.84 -9.12
C ALA A 16 -11.68 6.02 -10.24
N GLU A 17 -12.97 5.91 -9.91
CA GLU A 17 -14.09 6.22 -10.81
C GLU A 17 -14.33 7.72 -10.93
N GLU A 18 -14.33 8.43 -9.80
CA GLU A 18 -14.57 9.88 -9.71
C GLU A 18 -13.40 10.70 -10.28
N GLU A 19 -12.16 10.23 -10.08
CA GLU A 19 -10.92 10.91 -10.46
C GLU A 19 -10.03 10.01 -11.33
N PRO A 20 -10.28 9.93 -12.66
CA PRO A 20 -9.52 9.06 -13.56
C PRO A 20 -8.01 9.30 -13.55
N GLY A 21 -7.56 10.53 -13.25
CA GLY A 21 -6.14 10.89 -13.12
C GLY A 21 -5.43 10.16 -11.97
N LEU A 22 -6.16 9.75 -10.93
CA LEU A 22 -5.59 9.01 -9.78
C LEU A 22 -5.64 7.49 -9.97
N ARG A 23 -6.37 7.00 -10.98
CA ARG A 23 -6.62 5.57 -11.19
C ARG A 23 -5.35 4.73 -11.25
N ALA A 24 -4.32 5.19 -11.97
CA ALA A 24 -3.05 4.46 -12.07
C ALA A 24 -2.38 4.30 -10.70
N LEU A 25 -2.34 5.39 -9.90
CA LEU A 25 -1.74 5.37 -8.57
C LEU A 25 -2.55 4.49 -7.60
N LEU A 26 -3.87 4.60 -7.60
CA LEU A 26 -4.76 3.81 -6.73
C LEU A 26 -4.72 2.33 -7.09
N LYS A 27 -4.64 2.02 -8.38
CA LYS A 27 -4.47 0.65 -8.88
C LYS A 27 -3.17 0.05 -8.35
N GLU A 28 -2.06 0.75 -8.53
CA GLU A 28 -0.75 0.30 -8.07
C GLU A 28 -0.69 0.14 -6.54
N VAL A 29 -1.16 1.13 -5.78
CA VAL A 29 -0.93 1.18 -4.33
C VAL A 29 -1.97 0.39 -3.53
N ILE A 30 -3.21 0.32 -3.99
CA ILE A 30 -4.32 -0.27 -3.22
C ILE A 30 -5.00 -1.39 -3.99
N LEU A 31 -5.54 -1.13 -5.19
CA LEU A 31 -6.50 -2.04 -5.81
C LEU A 31 -5.87 -3.37 -6.27
N ASP A 32 -4.62 -3.33 -6.74
CA ASP A 32 -3.86 -4.53 -7.15
C ASP A 32 -3.16 -5.22 -5.98
N GLN A 33 -3.23 -4.67 -4.77
CA GLN A 33 -2.59 -5.25 -3.59
C GLN A 33 -3.51 -6.23 -2.88
N GLY A 34 -2.95 -7.33 -2.35
CA GLY A 34 -3.72 -8.38 -1.68
C GLY A 34 -4.04 -8.09 -0.21
N SER A 35 -3.32 -7.16 0.43
CA SER A 35 -3.43 -6.87 1.86
C SER A 35 -2.97 -5.45 2.18
N LEU A 36 -3.32 -4.98 3.38
CA LEU A 36 -2.81 -3.72 3.92
C LEU A 36 -1.27 -3.70 4.01
N SER A 37 -0.65 -4.82 4.39
CA SER A 37 0.81 -4.92 4.46
C SER A 37 1.49 -4.73 3.10
N ALA A 38 0.94 -5.34 2.04
CA ALA A 38 1.44 -5.15 0.67
C ALA A 38 1.25 -3.71 0.20
N ALA A 39 0.07 -3.11 0.46
CA ALA A 39 -0.24 -1.73 0.12
C ALA A 39 0.70 -0.72 0.83
N LEU A 40 0.95 -0.92 2.12
CA LEU A 40 1.91 -0.13 2.88
C LEU A 40 3.32 -0.26 2.31
N GLY A 41 3.76 -1.48 1.97
CA GLY A 41 5.04 -1.74 1.34
C GLY A 41 5.22 -0.94 0.05
N VAL A 42 4.24 -1.01 -0.86
CA VAL A 42 4.26 -0.24 -2.11
C VAL A 42 4.25 1.27 -1.84
N ARG A 43 3.39 1.75 -0.92
CA ARG A 43 3.29 3.18 -0.63
C ARG A 43 4.58 3.75 -0.07
N LEU A 44 5.22 3.04 0.86
CA LEU A 44 6.49 3.41 1.47
C LEU A 44 7.61 3.35 0.43
N ALA A 45 7.69 2.29 -0.37
CA ALA A 45 8.68 2.18 -1.43
C ALA A 45 8.63 3.38 -2.38
N ARG A 46 7.44 3.80 -2.81
CA ARG A 46 7.26 4.99 -3.67
C ARG A 46 7.73 6.29 -3.02
N LYS A 47 7.62 6.42 -1.70
CA LYS A 47 8.07 7.61 -0.95
C LYS A 47 9.57 7.60 -0.69
N LEU A 48 10.16 6.42 -0.54
CA LEU A 48 11.55 6.23 -0.14
C LEU A 48 12.50 5.99 -1.32
N ALA A 49 11.96 5.65 -2.49
CA ALA A 49 12.74 5.36 -3.69
C ALA A 49 13.67 6.51 -4.05
N ARG A 50 14.93 6.16 -4.31
CA ARG A 50 16.01 7.04 -4.74
C ARG A 50 16.87 6.31 -5.76
N GLN A 51 17.83 7.00 -6.37
CA GLN A 51 18.70 6.41 -7.40
C GLN A 51 19.47 5.18 -6.91
N ASP A 52 19.90 5.19 -5.64
CA ASP A 52 20.63 4.11 -4.97
C ASP A 52 19.71 3.01 -4.40
N SER A 53 18.40 3.26 -4.36
CA SER A 53 17.40 2.37 -3.78
C SER A 53 16.12 2.41 -4.61
N PRO A 54 16.08 1.71 -5.76
CA PRO A 54 14.98 1.81 -6.69
C PRO A 54 13.73 1.11 -6.17
N LEU A 55 12.58 1.51 -6.71
CA LEU A 55 11.26 1.03 -6.31
C LEU A 55 11.15 -0.50 -6.36
N GLU A 56 11.67 -1.11 -7.42
CA GLU A 56 11.68 -2.57 -7.65
C GLU A 56 12.40 -3.37 -6.56
N ASN A 57 13.38 -2.76 -5.88
CA ASN A 57 14.10 -3.37 -4.76
C ASN A 57 13.37 -3.12 -3.44
N LEU A 58 12.81 -1.93 -3.26
CA LEU A 58 12.15 -1.53 -2.02
C LEU A 58 10.81 -2.21 -1.79
N VAL A 59 10.01 -2.41 -2.85
CA VAL A 59 8.69 -3.06 -2.75
C VAL A 59 8.79 -4.48 -2.14
N PRO A 60 9.58 -5.41 -2.69
CA PRO A 60 9.68 -6.76 -2.12
C PRO A 60 10.31 -6.75 -0.72
N LEU A 61 11.31 -5.89 -0.47
CA LEU A 61 11.94 -5.75 0.84
C LEU A 61 10.93 -5.32 1.92
N LEU A 62 10.17 -4.26 1.66
CA LEU A 62 9.21 -3.72 2.62
C LEU A 62 8.00 -4.64 2.79
N ALA A 63 7.52 -5.27 1.71
CA ALA A 63 6.44 -6.25 1.78
C ALA A 63 6.85 -7.46 2.63
N GLY A 64 8.07 -7.97 2.45
CA GLY A 64 8.64 -9.04 3.27
C GLY A 64 8.73 -8.65 4.74
N LEU A 65 9.35 -7.49 5.03
CA LEU A 65 9.52 -6.99 6.39
C LEU A 65 8.18 -6.81 7.12
N LEU A 66 7.17 -6.22 6.46
CA LEU A 66 5.86 -6.02 7.06
C LEU A 66 5.09 -7.33 7.25
N LYS A 67 5.27 -8.30 6.35
CA LYS A 67 4.67 -9.64 6.49
C LYS A 67 5.29 -10.41 7.65
N GLU A 68 6.60 -10.30 7.84
CA GLU A 68 7.33 -10.96 8.94
C GLU A 68 7.12 -10.28 10.29
N ASN A 69 6.68 -9.02 10.30
CA ASN A 69 6.44 -8.24 11.51
C ASN A 69 5.01 -7.67 11.57
N PRO A 70 3.98 -8.51 11.78
CA PRO A 70 2.57 -8.08 11.77
C PRO A 70 2.25 -6.93 12.74
N VAL A 71 2.98 -6.83 13.86
CA VAL A 71 2.83 -5.74 14.84
C VAL A 71 3.05 -4.36 14.21
N LEU A 72 3.94 -4.23 13.21
CA LEU A 72 4.15 -2.96 12.51
C LEU A 72 2.93 -2.57 11.69
N VAL A 73 2.26 -3.56 11.09
CA VAL A 73 1.03 -3.35 10.30
C VAL A 73 -0.14 -3.00 11.22
N GLU A 74 -0.22 -3.65 12.39
CA GLU A 74 -1.21 -3.31 13.42
C GLU A 74 -1.02 -1.87 13.91
N ARG A 75 0.20 -1.47 14.27
CA ARG A 75 0.48 -0.08 14.69
C ARG A 75 0.21 0.94 13.59
N ALA A 76 0.59 0.63 12.35
CA ALA A 76 0.25 1.47 11.22
C ALA A 76 -1.26 1.55 10.98
N SER A 77 -2.03 0.52 11.36
CA SER A 77 -3.50 0.55 11.29
C SER A 77 -4.10 1.43 12.38
N ASP A 78 -3.50 1.44 13.58
CA ASP A 78 -3.93 2.30 14.70
C ASP A 78 -3.73 3.79 14.39
N ASP A 79 -2.79 4.13 13.48
CA ASP A 79 -2.47 5.50 13.07
C ASP A 79 -3.40 6.09 11.96
N LEU A 80 -4.30 5.27 11.39
CA LEU A 80 -5.17 5.63 10.25
C LEU A 80 -6.58 6.05 10.68
#